data_AF-A0A7X1FS46-F1
#
_entry.id   AF-A0A7X1FS46-F1
#
_cell.length_a   1.000
_cell.length_b   1.000
_cell.length_c   1.000
_cell.angle_alpha   90.00
_cell.angle_beta   90.00
_cell.angle_gamma   90.00
#
_symmetry.space_group_name_H-M   'P 1'
#
loop_
_entity.id
_entity.type
_entity.pdbx_description
1 polymer ?
#
loop_
_entity_poly.entity_id
_entity_poly.type
_entity_poly.pdbx_seq_one_letter_code
_entity_poly.pdbx_strand_id
1 'polypeptide(L)'
;MSGVGGIGGGAGGIQQILAMRQQIIDRTNLLQQVKDAKATGAAGAATETAGTQQGEGFAGALKSALDGVSATQQKAEDLSAGYERGEVTDIAKVMLARQEAGVAFEATLQVRNRLLSAYQDIMRMGV
;
A
#
# COMPACT_ATOMS: atom_id res chain seq x y z
N MET A 1 56.30 -35.62 -12.75
CA MET A 1 55.98 -36.81 -13.56
C MET A 1 54.65 -37.35 -13.05
N SER A 2 53.76 -37.72 -13.98
CA SER A 2 52.50 -38.46 -13.77
C SER A 2 51.32 -37.65 -13.21
N GLY A 3 50.17 -37.51 -13.88
CA GLY A 3 49.73 -37.98 -15.18
C GLY A 3 48.37 -37.36 -15.47
N VAL A 4 48.24 -36.69 -16.61
CA VAL A 4 46.96 -36.33 -17.23
C VAL A 4 46.23 -37.63 -17.56
N GLY A 5 45.07 -37.84 -16.96
CA GLY A 5 44.27 -39.05 -17.12
C GLY A 5 42.87 -38.76 -17.60
N GLY A 6 42.64 -38.94 -18.89
CA GLY A 6 41.39 -39.53 -19.41
C GLY A 6 40.16 -38.63 -19.49
N ILE A 7 40.06 -37.88 -20.59
CA ILE A 7 38.77 -37.57 -21.21
C ILE A 7 38.17 -38.92 -21.66
N GLY A 8 37.21 -39.43 -20.90
CA GLY A 8 36.39 -40.59 -21.23
C GLY A 8 34.93 -40.18 -21.35
N GLY A 9 34.46 -39.98 -22.58
CA GLY A 9 33.09 -39.58 -22.90
C GLY A 9 32.05 -40.68 -22.65
N GLY A 10 30.83 -40.27 -22.31
CA GLY A 10 29.62 -41.09 -22.48
C GLY A 10 28.82 -41.39 -21.20
N ALA A 11 29.47 -41.72 -20.09
CA ALA A 11 28.77 -42.17 -18.87
C ALA A 11 28.67 -41.10 -17.77
N GLY A 12 29.74 -40.36 -17.48
CA GLY A 12 29.75 -39.38 -16.37
C GLY A 12 28.79 -38.20 -16.53
N GLY A 13 28.55 -37.76 -17.77
CA GLY A 13 27.66 -36.63 -18.07
C GLY A 13 26.19 -36.93 -17.79
N ILE A 14 25.75 -38.17 -18.03
CA ILE A 14 24.35 -38.58 -17.81
C ILE A 14 24.06 -38.68 -16.31
N GLN A 15 25.01 -39.22 -15.53
CA GLN A 15 24.95 -39.18 -14.06
C GLN A 15 24.93 -37.74 -13.51
N GLN A 16 25.70 -36.83 -14.11
CA GLN A 16 25.72 -35.43 -13.66
C GLN A 16 24.44 -34.67 -14.03
N ILE A 17 23.81 -34.99 -15.18
CA ILE A 17 22.49 -34.46 -15.56
C ILE A 17 21.40 -35.01 -14.62
N LEU A 18 21.48 -36.28 -14.23
CA LEU A 18 20.53 -36.89 -13.30
C LEU A 18 20.65 -36.29 -11.88
N ALA A 19 21.88 -36.04 -11.42
CA ALA A 19 22.14 -35.35 -10.16
C ALA A 19 21.68 -33.88 -10.20
N MET A 20 21.90 -33.18 -11.32
CA MET A 20 21.45 -31.80 -11.50
C MET A 20 19.93 -31.69 -11.56
N ARG A 21 19.23 -32.66 -12.19
CA ARG A 21 17.76 -32.73 -12.18
C ARG A 21 17.21 -32.83 -10.76
N GLN A 22 17.82 -33.65 -9.90
CA GLN A 22 17.37 -33.78 -8.51
C GLN A 22 17.54 -32.48 -7.71
N GLN A 23 18.68 -31.79 -7.90
CA GLN A 23 18.93 -30.52 -7.22
C GLN A 23 17.93 -29.40 -7.61
N ILE A 24 17.44 -29.42 -8.85
CA ILE A 24 16.42 -28.46 -9.30
C ILE A 24 15.08 -28.73 -8.60
N ILE A 25 14.67 -30.00 -8.46
CA ILE A 25 13.42 -30.38 -7.82
C ILE A 25 13.42 -29.99 -6.33
N ASP A 26 14.52 -30.27 -5.62
CA ASP A 26 14.66 -29.91 -4.21
C ASP A 26 14.61 -28.38 -4.00
N ARG A 27 15.23 -27.63 -4.92
CA ARG A 27 15.22 -26.17 -4.86
C ARG A 27 13.84 -25.58 -5.16
N THR A 28 13.05 -26.20 -6.04
CA THR A 28 11.66 -25.79 -6.27
C THR A 28 10.79 -26.02 -5.04
N ASN A 29 10.95 -27.14 -4.34
CA ASN A 29 10.20 -27.43 -3.11
C ASN A 29 10.51 -26.44 -1.98
N LEU A 30 11.77 -26.07 -1.79
CA LEU A 30 12.17 -25.05 -0.81
C LEU A 30 11.61 -23.66 -1.14
N LEU A 31 11.55 -23.29 -2.42
CA LEU A 31 10.95 -22.03 -2.85
C LEU A 31 9.43 -22.02 -2.69
N GLN A 32 8.77 -23.17 -2.84
CA GLN A 32 7.34 -23.32 -2.56
C GLN A 32 7.08 -23.13 -1.06
N GLN A 33 7.90 -23.76 -0.21
CA GLN A 33 7.79 -23.67 1.25
C GLN A 33 8.05 -22.25 1.78
N VAL A 34 8.98 -21.50 1.18
CA VAL A 34 9.20 -20.08 1.52
C VAL A 34 8.03 -19.18 1.08
N LYS A 35 7.37 -19.49 -0.05
CA LYS A 35 6.16 -18.76 -0.46
C LYS A 35 5.00 -19.02 0.50
N ASP A 36 4.81 -20.27 0.94
CA ASP A 36 3.75 -20.64 1.90
C ASP A 36 4.04 -20.08 3.31
N ALA A 37 5.30 -20.07 3.74
CA ALA A 37 5.73 -19.42 4.98
C ALA A 37 5.57 -17.88 4.95
N LYS A 38 5.75 -17.25 3.78
CA LYS A 38 5.48 -15.81 3.60
C LYS A 38 3.99 -15.50 3.54
N ALA A 39 3.15 -16.44 3.11
CA ALA A 39 1.69 -16.31 3.14
C ALA A 39 1.10 -16.54 4.55
N THR A 40 1.80 -17.27 5.43
CA THR A 40 1.36 -17.56 6.81
C THR A 40 2.10 -16.74 7.88
N GLY A 41 3.22 -16.08 7.54
CA GLY A 41 4.05 -15.28 8.45
C GLY A 41 3.68 -13.79 8.56
N ALA A 42 2.49 -13.39 8.13
CA ALA A 42 1.94 -12.04 8.34
C ALA A 42 0.61 -12.07 9.12
N ALA A 43 0.39 -13.12 9.91
CA ALA A 43 -0.78 -13.28 10.79
C ALA A 43 -0.30 -13.49 12.24
N GLY A 44 0.27 -12.44 12.83
CA GLY A 44 0.68 -12.47 14.24
C GLY A 44 1.34 -11.16 14.67
N ALA A 45 0.64 -10.43 15.54
CA ALA A 45 1.07 -9.21 16.26
C ALA A 45 0.87 -7.86 15.54
N ALA A 46 -0.41 -7.43 15.52
CA ALA A 46 -0.96 -6.07 15.58
C ALA A 46 -2.37 -6.16 14.95
N THR A 47 -3.48 -5.67 15.46
CA THR A 47 -3.81 -4.78 16.56
C THR A 47 -5.35 -4.74 16.58
N GLU A 48 -5.92 -4.55 17.77
CA GLU A 48 -7.27 -4.04 18.01
C GLU A 48 -8.46 -4.93 17.64
N THR A 49 -9.04 -5.50 18.69
CA THR A 49 -10.45 -5.36 19.05
C THR A 49 -11.15 -4.24 18.28
N ALA A 50 -11.61 -4.53 17.06
CA ALA A 50 -12.73 -3.84 16.46
C ALA A 50 -13.97 -4.23 17.28
N GLY A 51 -14.06 -3.63 18.47
CA GLY A 51 -15.33 -3.47 19.14
C GLY A 51 -16.27 -2.86 18.11
N THR A 52 -17.43 -3.48 17.98
CA THR A 52 -18.60 -2.92 17.31
C THR A 52 -18.93 -1.55 17.91
N GLN A 53 -18.20 -0.51 17.51
CA GLN A 53 -18.64 0.86 17.59
C GLN A 53 -19.68 1.03 16.48
N GLN A 54 -20.90 0.61 16.81
CA GLN A 54 -22.10 1.14 16.19
C GLN A 54 -22.13 2.65 16.49
N GLY A 55 -21.69 3.44 15.50
CA GLY A 55 -21.54 4.90 15.59
C GLY A 55 -20.07 5.25 15.41
N GLU A 56 -19.53 5.28 14.20
CA GLU A 56 -19.99 6.06 13.06
C GLU A 56 -20.00 5.20 11.79
N GLY A 57 -21.14 5.09 11.12
CA GLY A 57 -21.16 4.44 9.79
C GLY A 57 -20.28 5.19 8.79
N PHE A 58 -20.12 4.63 7.59
CA PHE A 58 -19.39 5.27 6.49
C PHE A 58 -19.74 6.77 6.30
N ALA A 59 -21.01 7.14 6.50
CA ALA A 59 -21.49 8.52 6.43
C ALA A 59 -20.86 9.45 7.49
N GLY A 60 -20.60 8.95 8.71
CA GLY A 60 -19.90 9.69 9.76
C GLY A 60 -18.41 9.84 9.44
N ALA A 61 -17.75 8.79 8.95
CA ALA A 61 -16.37 8.89 8.47
C ALA A 61 -16.23 9.89 7.30
N LEU A 62 -17.19 9.91 6.38
CA LEU A 62 -17.25 10.91 5.30
C LEU A 62 -17.45 12.32 5.83
N LYS A 63 -18.35 12.50 6.80
CA LYS A 63 -18.58 13.79 7.44
C LYS A 63 -17.30 14.30 8.11
N SER A 64 -16.63 13.45 8.88
CA SER A 64 -15.36 13.77 9.52
C SER A 64 -14.27 14.13 8.51
N ALA A 65 -14.21 13.45 7.36
CA ALA A 65 -13.28 13.79 6.29
C ALA A 65 -13.59 15.17 5.65
N LEU A 66 -14.87 15.47 5.40
CA LEU A 66 -15.31 16.77 4.88
C LEU A 66 -15.03 17.91 5.86
N ASP A 67 -15.35 17.70 7.14
CA ASP A 67 -15.05 18.65 8.21
C ASP A 67 -13.52 18.87 8.32
N GLY A 68 -12.73 17.80 8.13
CA GLY A 68 -11.27 17.87 8.07
C GLY A 68 -10.74 18.73 6.91
N VAL A 69 -11.31 18.63 5.71
CA VAL A 69 -10.93 19.50 4.57
C VAL A 69 -11.31 20.95 4.83
N SER A 70 -12.48 21.21 5.41
CA SER A 70 -12.88 22.57 5.77
C SER A 70 -11.88 23.19 6.75
N ALA A 71 -11.41 22.41 7.73
CA ALA A 71 -10.41 22.86 8.69
C ALA A 71 -9.04 23.14 8.05
N THR A 72 -8.56 22.28 7.15
CA THR A 72 -7.28 22.52 6.46
C THR A 72 -7.34 23.73 5.54
N GLN A 73 -8.48 23.96 4.89
CA GLN A 73 -8.72 25.14 4.05
C GLN A 73 -8.72 26.44 4.87
N GLN A 74 -9.45 26.50 5.99
CA GLN A 74 -9.42 27.65 6.90
C GLN A 74 -8.02 27.93 7.45
N LYS A 75 -7.29 26.89 7.85
CA LYS A 75 -5.90 27.04 8.32
C LYS A 75 -4.99 27.66 7.26
N ALA A 76 -5.15 27.27 5.99
CA ALA A 76 -4.37 27.83 4.89
C ALA A 76 -4.73 29.30 4.63
N GLU A 77 -6.01 29.67 4.75
CA GLU A 77 -6.50 31.05 4.66
C GLU A 77 -5.97 31.91 5.80
N ASP A 78 -6.05 31.43 7.05
CA ASP A 78 -5.57 32.12 8.24
C ASP A 78 -4.07 32.41 8.16
N LEU A 79 -3.28 31.40 7.74
CA LEU A 79 -1.85 31.56 7.55
C LEU A 79 -1.52 32.55 6.42
N SER A 80 -2.31 32.54 5.35
CA SER A 80 -2.16 33.50 4.24
C SER A 80 -2.45 34.92 4.71
N ALA A 81 -3.57 35.13 5.39
CA ALA A 81 -3.97 36.43 5.92
C ALA A 81 -3.01 36.93 7.02
N GLY A 82 -2.48 36.04 7.86
CA GLY A 82 -1.44 36.36 8.83
C GLY A 82 -0.13 36.77 8.16
N TYR A 83 0.22 36.15 7.04
CA TYR A 83 1.41 36.52 6.27
C TYR A 83 1.26 37.88 5.60
N GLU A 84 0.10 38.16 5.00
CA GLU A 84 -0.21 39.46 4.40
C GLU A 84 -0.20 40.61 5.41
N ARG A 85 -0.61 40.34 6.66
CA ARG A 85 -0.53 41.29 7.79
C ARG A 85 0.86 41.40 8.42
N GLY A 86 1.81 40.56 8.04
CA GLY A 86 3.15 40.49 8.62
C GLY A 86 3.22 39.82 10.00
N GLU A 87 2.13 39.21 10.47
CA GLU A 87 2.07 38.42 11.72
C GLU A 87 2.76 37.06 11.55
N VAL A 88 2.70 36.51 10.34
CA VAL A 88 3.40 35.29 9.94
C VAL A 88 4.54 35.69 9.00
N THR A 89 5.79 35.43 9.39
CA THR A 89 6.97 35.74 8.57
C THR A 89 7.44 34.56 7.73
N ASP A 90 6.92 33.37 8.01
CA ASP A 90 7.32 32.12 7.38
C ASP A 90 6.41 31.77 6.20
N ILE A 91 6.82 32.18 5.00
CA ILE A 91 6.13 31.85 3.75
C ILE A 91 6.10 30.34 3.48
N ALA A 92 7.08 29.58 3.97
CA ALA A 92 7.12 28.13 3.75
C ALA A 92 5.96 27.43 4.47
N LYS A 93 5.58 27.89 5.67
CA LYS A 93 4.39 27.41 6.38
C LYS A 93 3.10 27.69 5.63
N VAL A 94 2.95 28.88 5.05
CA VAL A 94 1.77 29.25 4.24
C VAL A 94 1.67 28.33 3.02
N MET A 95 2.78 28.13 2.33
CA MET A 95 2.83 27.28 1.13
C MET A 95 2.57 25.81 1.46
N LEU A 96 3.12 25.30 2.56
CA LEU A 96 2.86 23.94 3.03
C LEU A 96 1.38 23.75 3.38
N ALA A 97 0.77 24.70 4.11
CA ALA A 97 -0.64 24.62 4.45
C ALA A 97 -1.55 24.67 3.20
N ARG A 98 -1.20 25.48 2.20
CA ARG A 98 -1.91 25.50 0.91
C ARG A 98 -1.79 24.17 0.15
N GLN A 99 -0.60 23.54 0.17
CA GLN A 99 -0.39 22.23 -0.44
C GLN A 99 -1.18 21.14 0.30
N GLU A 100 -1.16 21.16 1.63
CA GLU A 100 -1.93 20.25 2.48
C GLU A 100 -3.44 20.34 2.18
N ALA A 101 -3.98 21.57 2.13
CA ALA A 101 -5.39 21.80 1.78
C ALA A 101 -5.73 21.28 0.37
N GLY A 102 -4.83 21.48 -0.61
CA GLY A 102 -5.02 20.98 -1.98
C GLY A 102 -5.10 19.45 -2.04
N VAL A 103 -4.15 18.76 -1.41
CA VAL A 103 -4.13 17.28 -1.37
C VAL A 103 -5.36 16.73 -0.62
N ALA A 104 -5.74 17.36 0.49
CA ALA A 104 -6.91 16.97 1.27
C ALA A 104 -8.22 17.12 0.47
N PHE A 105 -8.33 18.20 -0.31
CA PHE A 105 -9.46 18.44 -1.22
C PHE A 105 -9.53 17.38 -2.33
N GLU A 106 -8.41 17.08 -2.99
CA GLU A 106 -8.35 16.04 -4.02
C GLU A 106 -8.77 14.68 -3.49
N ALA A 107 -8.27 14.31 -2.30
CA ALA A 107 -8.65 13.06 -1.64
C ALA A 107 -10.17 12.99 -1.41
N THR A 108 -10.78 14.11 -0.98
CA THR A 108 -12.23 14.19 -0.76
C THR A 108 -13.03 14.08 -2.05
N LEU A 109 -12.54 14.65 -3.15
CA LEU A 109 -13.17 14.50 -4.46
C LEU A 109 -13.17 13.02 -4.90
N GLN A 110 -12.10 12.28 -4.66
CA GLN A 110 -12.05 10.84 -4.94
C GLN A 110 -13.09 10.06 -4.14
N VAL A 111 -13.24 10.37 -2.85
CA VAL A 111 -14.27 9.74 -1.99
C VAL A 111 -15.67 10.08 -2.49
N ARG A 112 -15.94 11.34 -2.83
CA ARG A 112 -17.22 11.78 -3.42
C ARG A 112 -17.55 11.03 -4.71
N ASN A 113 -16.57 10.88 -5.60
CA ASN A 113 -16.77 10.16 -6.86
C ASN A 113 -17.07 8.68 -6.61
N ARG A 114 -16.33 8.05 -5.68
CA ARG A 114 -16.55 6.64 -5.32
C ARG A 114 -17.94 6.41 -4.73
N LEU A 115 -18.46 7.38 -3.99
CA LEU A 115 -19.81 7.35 -3.44
C LEU A 115 -20.91 7.47 -4.48
N LEU A 116 -20.74 8.39 -5.42
CA LEU A 116 -21.67 8.52 -6.54
C LEU A 116 -21.72 7.23 -7.37
N SER A 117 -20.57 6.59 -7.59
CA SER A 117 -20.50 5.29 -8.25
C SER A 117 -21.21 4.19 -7.45
N ALA A 118 -20.92 4.06 -6.15
CA ALA A 118 -21.55 3.05 -5.30
C ALA A 118 -23.08 3.21 -5.23
N TYR A 119 -23.59 4.43 -5.18
CA TYR A 119 -25.03 4.71 -5.25
C TYR A 119 -25.62 4.30 -6.61
N GLN A 120 -24.93 4.63 -7.71
CA GLN A 120 -25.35 4.22 -9.06
C GLN A 120 -25.33 2.69 -9.25
N ASP A 121 -24.35 2.00 -8.66
CA ASP A 121 -24.24 0.54 -8.75
C ASP A 121 -25.39 -0.16 -8.01
N ILE A 122 -25.77 0.32 -6.81
CA ILE A 122 -26.95 -0.19 -6.08
C ILE A 122 -28.23 -0.01 -6.92
N MET A 123 -28.42 1.17 -7.51
CA MET A 123 -29.57 1.46 -8.37
C MET A 123 -29.63 0.55 -9.61
N ARG A 124 -28.47 0.18 -10.17
CA ARG A 124 -28.37 -0.73 -11.32
C ARG A 124 -28.55 -2.20 -10.97
N MET A 125 -28.30 -2.58 -9.73
CA MET A 125 -28.47 -3.96 -9.25
C MET A 125 -29.92 -4.27 -8.83
N GLY A 126 -30.69 -3.23 -8.48
CA GLY A 126 -32.10 -3.35 -8.09
C GLY A 126 -33.12 -3.29 -9.24
N VAL A 127 -32.67 -3.14 -10.49
CA VAL A 127 -33.52 -3.16 -11.70
C VAL A 127 -33.32 -4.42 -12.52
#